data_AF-A0A0K2GAD9-F1
#
_entry.id   AF-A0A0K2GAD9-F1
#
_cell.length_a   1.000
_cell.length_b   1.000
_cell.length_c   1.000
_cell.angle_alpha   90.00
_cell.angle_beta   90.00
_cell.angle_gamma   90.00
#
_symmetry.space_group_name_H-M   'P 1'
#
loop_
_entity.id
_entity.type
_entity.pdbx_description
1 polymer ?
#
loop_
_entity_poly.entity_id
_entity_poly.type
_entity_poly.pdbx_seq_one_letter_code
_entity_poly.pdbx_strand_id
1 'polypeptide(L)'
;MATRLVLVLIALAGAGPAAAETGFDPRYERDYNIFTPTQRYAPDNPLNPANAYAPDNPFNPVNKYDFGNPANPVNKYSPSNPFNPANQYHPDNPLNPANRYNFSVPFAPLDGGSGRKR
;
A
#
# COMPACT_ATOMS: atom_id res chain seq x y z
N MET A 1 -33.79 -41.95 -11.40
CA MET A 1 -33.65 -40.47 -11.40
C MET A 1 -32.95 -39.93 -10.15
N ALA A 2 -31.98 -40.66 -9.58
CA ALA A 2 -31.31 -40.27 -8.32
C ALA A 2 -29.79 -40.04 -8.47
N THR A 3 -29.21 -40.37 -9.62
CA THR A 3 -27.76 -40.26 -9.88
C THR A 3 -27.32 -38.91 -10.46
N ARG A 4 -28.27 -38.08 -10.92
CA ARG A 4 -27.96 -36.71 -11.41
C ARG A 4 -27.93 -35.65 -10.31
N LEU A 5 -28.46 -35.97 -9.12
CA LEU A 5 -28.49 -35.02 -8.00
C LEU A 5 -27.15 -34.96 -7.25
N VAL A 6 -26.42 -36.08 -7.20
CA VAL A 6 -25.13 -36.18 -6.47
C VAL A 6 -24.02 -35.39 -7.17
N LEU A 7 -24.07 -35.26 -8.50
CA LEU A 7 -23.09 -34.47 -9.27
C LEU A 7 -23.25 -32.96 -9.10
N VAL A 8 -24.44 -32.47 -8.73
CA VAL A 8 -24.66 -31.04 -8.50
C VAL A 8 -24.12 -30.60 -7.13
N LEU A 9 -24.03 -31.51 -6.16
CA LEU A 9 -23.48 -31.21 -4.83
C LEU A 9 -21.94 -31.15 -4.79
N ILE A 10 -21.25 -31.71 -5.78
CA ILE A 10 -19.77 -31.73 -5.82
C ILE A 10 -19.19 -30.48 -6.52
N ALA A 11 -20.03 -29.69 -7.20
CA ALA A 11 -19.60 -28.44 -7.84
C ALA A 11 -19.49 -27.24 -6.86
N LEU A 12 -19.72 -27.46 -5.55
CA LEU A 12 -19.68 -26.42 -4.51
C LEU A 12 -18.51 -26.61 -3.54
N ALA A 13 -17.39 -27.17 -4.01
CA ALA A 13 -16.19 -27.45 -3.20
C ALA A 13 -14.91 -26.84 -3.82
N GLY A 14 -15.04 -25.71 -4.49
CA GLY A 14 -13.94 -25.07 -5.24
C GLY A 14 -13.89 -23.55 -5.07
N ALA A 15 -14.20 -23.04 -3.89
CA ALA A 15 -13.90 -21.67 -3.52
C ALA A 15 -13.13 -21.71 -2.20
N GLY A 16 -11.84 -22.04 -2.30
CA GLY A 16 -10.92 -21.66 -1.22
C GLY A 16 -11.04 -20.16 -1.00
N PRO A 17 -10.81 -19.65 0.23
CA PRO A 17 -10.72 -18.22 0.41
C PRO A 17 -9.59 -17.76 -0.51
N ALA A 18 -9.96 -17.08 -1.61
CA ALA A 18 -9.07 -16.11 -2.20
C ALA A 18 -8.91 -15.08 -1.09
N ALA A 19 -7.92 -15.32 -0.22
CA ALA A 19 -7.30 -14.27 0.54
C ALA A 19 -6.78 -13.33 -0.55
N ALA A 20 -7.65 -12.42 -0.99
CA ALA A 20 -7.19 -11.15 -1.49
C ALA A 20 -6.23 -10.71 -0.39
N GLU A 21 -4.94 -10.71 -0.68
CA GLU A 21 -3.97 -10.04 0.15
C GLU A 21 -4.47 -8.59 0.17
N THR A 22 -5.33 -8.28 1.14
CA THR A 22 -5.84 -6.95 1.43
C THR A 22 -4.66 -6.25 2.07
N GLY A 23 -3.69 -5.94 1.24
CA GLY A 23 -2.34 -5.68 1.64
C GLY A 23 -1.78 -4.58 0.75
N PHE A 24 -1.02 -3.72 1.39
CA PHE A 24 -0.20 -2.76 0.70
C PHE A 24 0.87 -3.53 -0.07
N ASP A 25 1.05 -3.18 -1.34
CA ASP A 25 2.04 -3.88 -2.15
C ASP A 25 3.44 -3.36 -1.79
N PRO A 26 4.43 -4.24 -1.54
CA PRO A 26 5.76 -3.85 -1.08
C PRO A 26 6.46 -2.82 -1.96
N ARG A 27 6.11 -2.70 -3.26
CA ARG A 27 6.71 -1.69 -4.14
C ARG A 27 6.38 -0.25 -3.76
N TYR A 28 5.31 -0.04 -2.98
CA TYR A 28 4.91 1.25 -2.43
C TYR A 28 5.59 1.57 -1.10
N GLU A 29 6.26 0.61 -0.45
CA GLU A 29 6.88 0.77 0.86
C GLU A 29 8.28 1.37 0.76
N ARG A 30 8.64 2.26 1.69
CA ARG A 30 9.99 2.79 1.86
C ARG A 30 10.34 2.84 3.33
N ASP A 31 11.60 2.58 3.65
CA ASP A 31 12.17 2.64 5.00
C ASP A 31 12.47 4.08 5.48
N TYR A 32 12.17 5.07 4.64
CA TYR A 32 12.29 6.49 4.96
C TYR A 32 11.05 7.29 4.55
N ASN A 33 10.98 8.52 5.06
CA ASN A 33 9.90 9.43 4.72
C ASN A 33 10.18 10.08 3.35
N ILE A 34 9.46 9.60 2.33
CA ILE A 34 9.56 10.05 0.94
C ILE A 34 9.23 11.54 0.74
N PHE A 35 8.54 12.18 1.68
CA PHE A 35 8.12 13.59 1.58
C PHE A 35 9.16 14.58 2.13
N THR A 36 10.23 14.07 2.72
CA THR A 36 11.24 14.94 3.31
C THR A 36 12.07 15.65 2.22
N PRO A 37 12.45 16.93 2.41
CA PRO A 37 13.16 17.68 1.38
C PRO A 37 14.50 17.09 0.95
N THR A 38 15.26 16.47 1.86
CA THR A 38 16.58 15.92 1.52
C THR A 38 16.47 14.62 0.71
N GLN A 39 15.35 13.89 0.81
CA GLN A 39 15.12 12.66 0.04
C GLN A 39 14.55 12.94 -1.35
N ARG A 40 14.16 14.19 -1.67
CA ARG A 40 13.45 14.55 -2.91
C ARG A 40 14.12 14.05 -4.20
N TYR A 41 15.46 14.02 -4.21
CA TYR A 41 16.25 13.59 -5.36
C TYR A 41 16.97 12.26 -5.15
N ALA A 42 16.63 11.52 -4.08
CA ALA A 42 17.14 10.17 -3.92
C ALA A 42 16.72 9.31 -5.14
N PRO A 43 17.62 8.50 -5.71
CA PRO A 43 17.33 7.75 -6.94
C PRO A 43 16.12 6.81 -6.83
N ASP A 44 15.89 6.28 -5.64
CA ASP A 44 14.83 5.34 -5.29
C ASP A 44 13.58 6.00 -4.70
N ASN A 45 13.61 7.33 -4.46
CA ASN A 45 12.44 8.07 -4.04
C ASN A 45 11.46 8.17 -5.21
N PRO A 46 10.23 7.66 -5.07
CA PRO A 46 9.26 7.68 -6.17
C PRO A 46 8.71 9.07 -6.47
N LEU A 47 8.93 10.07 -5.61
CA LEU A 47 8.62 11.49 -5.88
C LEU A 47 9.75 12.23 -6.59
N ASN A 48 10.86 11.57 -6.89
CA ASN A 48 11.91 12.13 -7.72
C ASN A 48 11.34 12.47 -9.11
N PRO A 49 11.42 13.74 -9.58
CA PRO A 49 10.86 14.14 -10.86
C PRO A 49 11.39 13.32 -12.05
N ALA A 50 12.62 12.82 -11.97
CA ALA A 50 13.20 11.97 -13.00
C ALA A 50 12.46 10.64 -13.17
N ASN A 51 11.77 10.18 -12.12
CA ASN A 51 11.10 8.89 -12.07
C ASN A 51 9.60 8.97 -12.34
N ALA A 52 9.00 10.16 -12.46
CA ALA A 52 7.54 10.37 -12.40
C ALA A 52 6.70 9.48 -13.33
N TYR A 53 7.25 9.10 -14.49
CA TYR A 53 6.59 8.25 -15.50
C TYR A 53 7.26 6.89 -15.70
N ALA A 54 8.24 6.53 -14.87
CA ALA A 54 8.85 5.22 -14.93
C ALA A 54 7.76 4.15 -14.66
N PRO A 55 7.68 3.07 -15.45
CA PRO A 55 6.63 2.04 -15.28
C PRO A 55 6.62 1.42 -13.88
N ASP A 56 7.80 1.28 -13.28
CA ASP A 56 8.03 0.76 -11.94
C ASP A 56 7.85 1.81 -10.82
N ASN A 57 7.66 3.09 -11.15
CA ASN A 57 7.40 4.11 -10.15
C ASN A 57 6.02 3.91 -9.50
N PRO A 58 5.92 3.66 -8.19
CA PRO A 58 4.63 3.51 -7.51
C PRO A 58 3.67 4.70 -7.65
N PHE A 59 4.17 5.92 -7.85
CA PHE A 59 3.36 7.12 -8.06
C PHE A 59 3.17 7.49 -9.55
N ASN A 60 3.55 6.61 -10.47
CA ASN A 60 3.12 6.75 -11.86
C ASN A 60 1.59 6.89 -11.91
N PRO A 61 1.02 7.87 -12.66
CA PRO A 61 -0.42 8.08 -12.73
C PRO A 61 -1.26 6.84 -13.08
N VAL A 62 -0.69 5.86 -13.78
CA VAL A 62 -1.40 4.61 -14.10
C VAL A 62 -1.47 3.66 -12.90
N ASN A 63 -0.45 3.68 -12.03
CA ASN A 63 -0.33 2.76 -10.89
C ASN A 63 -1.30 3.10 -9.76
N LYS A 64 -1.98 4.26 -9.78
CA LYS A 64 -3.01 4.63 -8.79
C LYS A 64 -4.22 3.69 -8.78
N TYR A 65 -4.39 2.88 -9.81
CA TYR A 65 -5.48 1.91 -9.91
C TYR A 65 -5.09 0.52 -9.39
N ASP A 66 -3.82 0.32 -9.04
CA ASP A 66 -3.34 -0.93 -8.47
C ASP A 66 -3.92 -1.12 -7.07
N PHE A 67 -4.39 -2.32 -6.75
CA PHE A 67 -5.07 -2.60 -5.47
C PHE A 67 -4.18 -2.37 -4.24
N GLY A 68 -2.86 -2.51 -4.37
CA GLY A 68 -1.92 -2.25 -3.27
C GLY A 68 -1.48 -0.78 -3.15
N ASN A 69 -1.88 0.10 -4.09
CA ASN A 69 -1.43 1.49 -4.07
C ASN A 69 -2.15 2.28 -2.97
N PRO A 70 -1.43 3.00 -2.09
CA PRO A 70 -2.05 3.88 -1.10
C PRO A 70 -3.00 4.94 -1.67
N ALA A 71 -2.67 5.46 -2.86
CA ALA A 71 -3.43 6.48 -3.55
C ALA A 71 -4.64 5.91 -4.32
N ASN A 72 -4.83 4.58 -4.31
CA ASN A 72 -6.03 3.97 -4.86
C ASN A 72 -7.26 4.44 -4.08
N PRO A 73 -8.31 4.95 -4.77
CA PRO A 73 -9.54 5.39 -4.11
C PRO A 73 -10.18 4.35 -3.18
N VAL A 74 -10.06 3.06 -3.51
CA VAL A 74 -10.58 1.95 -2.68
C VAL A 74 -9.85 1.88 -1.34
N ASN A 75 -8.57 2.24 -1.30
CA ASN A 75 -7.74 2.14 -0.10
C ASN A 75 -7.83 3.39 0.79
N LYS A 76 -8.38 4.50 0.29
CA LYS A 76 -8.35 5.82 0.95
C LYS A 76 -8.83 5.79 2.41
N TYR A 77 -9.80 4.94 2.73
CA TYR A 77 -10.39 4.83 4.06
C TYR A 77 -9.94 3.58 4.84
N SER A 78 -8.97 2.83 4.33
CA SER A 78 -8.39 1.72 5.09
C SER A 78 -7.74 2.26 6.37
N PRO A 79 -7.99 1.65 7.55
CA PRO A 79 -7.40 2.10 8.82
C PRO A 79 -5.88 2.18 8.81
N SER A 80 -5.22 1.32 8.02
CA SER A 80 -3.76 1.26 7.92
C SER A 80 -3.15 2.22 6.90
N ASN A 81 -3.96 2.86 6.04
CA ASN A 81 -3.45 3.67 4.95
C ASN A 81 -2.92 5.02 5.47
N PRO A 82 -1.67 5.41 5.17
CA PRO A 82 -1.13 6.73 5.51
C PRO A 82 -1.97 7.91 4.99
N PHE A 83 -2.64 7.75 3.85
CA PHE A 83 -3.51 8.78 3.26
C PHE A 83 -4.92 8.82 3.85
N ASN A 84 -5.26 7.93 4.78
CA ASN A 84 -6.55 8.02 5.47
C ASN A 84 -6.58 9.32 6.28
N PRO A 85 -7.59 10.20 6.09
CA PRO A 85 -7.71 11.44 6.86
C PRO A 85 -7.71 11.24 8.38
N ALA A 86 -8.25 10.11 8.86
CA ALA A 86 -8.23 9.78 10.29
C ALA A 86 -6.81 9.57 10.84
N ASN A 87 -5.85 9.26 9.96
CA ASN A 87 -4.47 8.99 10.32
C ASN A 87 -3.55 10.20 10.24
N GLN A 88 -4.05 11.39 9.86
CA GLN A 88 -3.22 12.58 9.64
C GLN A 88 -2.27 12.90 10.80
N TYR A 89 -2.68 12.58 12.04
CA TYR A 89 -1.88 12.83 13.25
C TYR A 89 -1.32 11.57 13.91
N HIS A 90 -1.41 10.41 13.26
CA HIS A 90 -0.79 9.19 13.78
C HIS A 90 0.73 9.37 13.88
N PRO A 91 1.39 9.01 14.99
CA PRO A 91 2.81 9.25 15.20
C PRO A 91 3.72 8.65 14.13
N ASP A 92 3.35 7.49 13.60
CA ASP A 92 4.13 6.80 12.55
C ASP A 92 3.71 7.21 11.13
N ASN A 93 2.72 8.10 10.96
CA ASN A 93 2.30 8.51 9.61
C ASN A 93 3.35 9.45 8.99
N PRO A 94 3.91 9.13 7.81
CA PRO A 94 4.85 10.02 7.11
C PRO A 94 4.25 11.39 6.74
N LEU A 95 2.92 11.49 6.63
CA LEU A 95 2.18 12.73 6.37
C LEU A 95 1.89 13.55 7.63
N ASN A 96 2.19 13.02 8.83
CA ASN A 96 2.04 13.77 10.07
C ASN A 96 2.93 15.02 10.03
N PRO A 97 2.40 16.23 10.33
CA PRO A 97 3.20 17.45 10.38
C PRO A 97 4.46 17.34 11.26
N ALA A 98 4.41 16.56 12.33
CA ALA A 98 5.57 16.30 13.20
C ALA A 98 6.70 15.51 12.49
N ASN A 99 6.37 14.76 11.43
CA ASN A 99 7.30 13.91 10.70
C ASN A 99 7.85 14.55 9.43
N ARG A 100 7.48 15.81 9.11
CA ARG A 100 7.88 16.51 7.88
C ARG A 100 9.39 16.47 7.59
N TYR A 101 10.20 16.47 8.63
CA TYR A 101 11.67 16.44 8.55
C TYR A 101 12.28 15.19 9.20
N ASN A 102 11.45 14.21 9.58
CA ASN A 102 11.92 12.97 10.18
C ASN A 102 12.11 11.91 9.10
N PHE A 103 13.37 11.70 8.71
CA PHE A 103 13.75 10.71 7.70
C PHE A 103 13.54 9.26 8.16
N SER A 104 13.50 9.03 9.48
CA SER A 104 13.41 7.68 10.05
C SER A 104 11.99 7.11 10.05
N VAL A 105 11.01 7.91 9.65
CA VAL A 105 9.61 7.48 9.57
C VAL A 105 9.40 6.81 8.21
N PRO A 106 9.09 5.51 8.14
CA PRO A 106 8.90 4.84 6.86
C PRO A 106 7.65 5.36 6.17
N PHE A 107 7.63 5.26 4.84
CA PHE A 107 6.41 5.33 4.08
C PHE A 107 5.85 3.92 3.89
N ALA A 108 4.97 3.49 4.81
CA ALA A 108 4.39 2.15 4.87
C ALA A 108 3.02 2.19 5.55
N PRO A 109 2.20 1.12 5.49
CA PRO A 109 0.97 1.02 6.29
C PRO A 109 1.25 1.17 7.78
N LEU A 110 0.36 1.85 8.49
CA LEU A 110 0.54 2.14 9.93
C LEU A 110 0.46 0.89 10.79
N ASP A 111 -0.37 -0.07 10.38
CA ASP A 111 -0.57 -1.37 11.02
C ASP A 111 0.50 -2.39 10.58
N GLY A 112 1.24 -2.06 9.52
CA GLY A 112 2.26 -2.87 8.87
C GLY A 112 3.61 -2.77 9.57
N GLY A 113 3.63 -2.92 10.91
CA GLY A 113 4.81 -3.14 11.71
C GLY A 113 6.02 -2.26 11.39
N SER A 114 6.26 -1.26 12.25
CA SER A 114 7.56 -0.63 12.51
C SER A 114 8.68 -1.62 12.95
N GLY A 115 8.55 -2.92 12.66
CA GLY A 115 9.35 -4.04 13.18
C GLY A 115 10.23 -4.78 12.17
N ARG A 116 10.47 -4.24 10.97
CA ARG A 116 11.56 -4.75 10.11
C ARG A 116 12.55 -3.63 9.79
N LYS A 117 13.26 -3.19 10.83
CA LYS A 117 14.67 -2.81 10.65
C LYS A 117 15.39 -4.08 10.19
N ARG A 118 15.62 -4.21 8.89
CA ARG A 118 16.69 -5.08 8.40
C ARG A 118 17.99 -4.29 8.42
#